data_AF-A0AAV2VW90-F1
#
_entry.id   AF-A0AAV2VW90-F1
#
_cell.length_a   1.000
_cell.length_b   1.000
_cell.length_c   1.000
_cell.angle_alpha   90.00
_cell.angle_beta   90.00
_cell.angle_gamma   90.00
#
_symmetry.space_group_name_H-M   'P 1'
#
loop_
_entity.id
_entity.type
_entity.pdbx_description
1 polymer ?
#
loop_
_entity_poly.entity_id
_entity_poly.type
_entity_poly.pdbx_seq_one_letter_code
_entity_poly.pdbx_strand_id
1 'polypeptide(L)'
;MSKKTDKFERDVASSVTVGESLPNEIPKWMLDIGIRPGAKVTSIDAQGAQGGKTDILIKLSDGSPIKISAKMSSADYFGNWYSHSRILRDFGVRAFENLTKDCTKWANEWVKSPTASFFVGVSICFGKRSGKTAREFTEVFDYKDIVKIVAGTGQGNSVANCLLVSNKVPNNLIDLITKLKPINNEVIQTLSRNFKVVYRPINPKTEGSNRSKCTYTQFRPKKRLNKMTQVDTLDELIKLGRFEVIQPNGLNHNRLIENLKAFNINIPKKR
;
A
#
# COMPACT_ATOMS: atom_id res chain seq x y z
N MET A 1 -1.55 -12.94 7.26
CA MET A 1 -2.91 -12.37 7.25
C MET A 1 -3.53 -12.53 8.63
N SER A 2 -4.66 -11.87 8.90
CA SER A 2 -5.39 -12.06 10.16
C SER A 2 -6.30 -13.29 10.05
N LYS A 3 -6.49 -14.04 11.14
CA LYS A 3 -7.44 -15.18 11.19
C LYS A 3 -8.85 -14.81 10.67
N LYS A 4 -9.26 -13.54 10.82
CA LYS A 4 -10.54 -13.00 10.36
C LYS A 4 -10.61 -12.88 8.84
N THR A 5 -9.52 -12.45 8.20
CA THR A 5 -9.42 -12.35 6.73
C THR A 5 -9.45 -13.74 6.10
N ASP A 6 -8.65 -14.67 6.63
CA ASP A 6 -8.61 -16.05 6.12
C ASP A 6 -9.96 -16.75 6.30
N LYS A 7 -10.68 -16.45 7.40
CA LYS A 7 -12.04 -16.96 7.61
C LYS A 7 -13.00 -16.37 6.58
N PHE A 8 -12.98 -15.06 6.36
CA PHE A 8 -13.84 -14.42 5.36
C PHE A 8 -13.65 -15.01 3.96
N GLU A 9 -12.40 -15.22 3.52
CA GLU A 9 -12.10 -15.83 2.22
C GLU A 9 -12.67 -17.26 2.11
N ARG A 10 -12.52 -18.07 3.16
CA ARG A 10 -13.11 -19.42 3.20
C ARG A 10 -14.63 -19.39 3.21
N ASP A 11 -15.23 -18.47 3.96
CA ASP A 11 -16.69 -18.35 4.05
C ASP A 11 -17.27 -17.92 2.69
N VAL A 12 -16.60 -17.02 1.94
CA VAL A 12 -16.98 -16.64 0.57
C VAL A 12 -16.80 -17.81 -0.40
N ALA A 13 -15.70 -18.57 -0.31
CA ALA A 13 -15.52 -19.77 -1.13
C ALA A 13 -16.62 -20.82 -0.85
N SER A 14 -17.05 -20.93 0.40
CA SER A 14 -18.09 -21.87 0.84
C SER A 14 -19.51 -21.41 0.47
N SER A 15 -19.70 -20.16 0.03
CA SER A 15 -21.00 -19.70 -0.47
C SER A 15 -21.27 -20.09 -1.92
N VAL A 16 -20.38 -20.86 -2.55
CA VAL A 16 -20.51 -21.33 -3.93
C VAL A 16 -20.37 -22.85 -3.92
N THR A 17 -21.25 -23.53 -4.65
CA THR A 17 -21.27 -25.01 -4.69
C THR A 17 -20.74 -25.51 -6.04
N VAL A 18 -19.92 -26.56 -6.01
CA VAL A 18 -19.53 -27.28 -7.24
C VAL A 18 -20.79 -27.84 -7.93
N GLY A 19 -20.90 -27.65 -9.24
CA GLY A 19 -22.05 -28.06 -10.04
C GLY A 19 -23.10 -26.96 -10.25
N GLU A 20 -23.07 -25.87 -9.46
CA GLU A 20 -23.91 -24.69 -9.73
C GLU A 20 -23.55 -24.08 -11.09
N SER A 21 -24.56 -23.60 -11.82
CA SER A 21 -24.35 -22.92 -13.09
C SER A 21 -24.36 -21.42 -12.88
N LEU A 22 -23.49 -20.71 -13.60
CA LEU A 22 -23.61 -19.25 -13.71
C LEU A 22 -24.97 -18.88 -14.29
N PRO A 23 -25.54 -17.73 -13.90
CA PRO A 23 -26.74 -17.21 -14.55
C PRO A 23 -26.56 -17.10 -16.07
N ASN A 24 -27.65 -17.22 -16.82
CA ASN A 24 -27.65 -16.99 -18.26
C ASN A 24 -27.40 -15.52 -18.61
N GLU A 25 -27.67 -14.62 -17.67
CA GLU A 25 -27.37 -13.19 -17.77
C GLU A 25 -26.29 -12.82 -16.74
N ILE A 26 -25.12 -12.42 -17.25
CA ILE A 26 -24.02 -11.92 -16.43
C ILE A 26 -23.60 -10.52 -16.90
N PRO A 27 -23.00 -9.71 -16.01
CA PRO A 27 -22.51 -8.38 -16.38
C PRO A 27 -21.59 -8.40 -17.60
N LYS A 28 -21.70 -7.40 -18.48
CA LYS A 28 -20.89 -7.28 -19.70
C LYS A 28 -19.39 -7.42 -19.45
N TRP A 29 -18.87 -6.82 -18.38
CA TRP A 29 -17.44 -6.89 -18.05
C TRP A 29 -16.96 -8.34 -17.78
N MET A 30 -17.85 -9.24 -17.36
CA MET A 30 -17.52 -10.66 -17.16
C MET A 30 -17.37 -11.36 -18.51
N LEU A 31 -18.24 -11.05 -19.46
CA LEU A 31 -18.13 -11.52 -20.85
C LEU A 31 -16.82 -11.03 -21.47
N ASP A 32 -16.48 -9.76 -21.27
CA ASP A 32 -15.27 -9.12 -21.82
C ASP A 32 -13.97 -9.78 -21.33
N ILE A 33 -13.98 -10.40 -20.14
CA ILE A 33 -12.83 -11.17 -19.61
C ILE A 33 -12.92 -12.68 -19.92
N GLY A 34 -13.88 -13.08 -20.76
CA GLY A 34 -14.03 -14.43 -21.29
C GLY A 34 -14.84 -15.39 -20.42
N ILE A 35 -15.55 -14.91 -19.40
CA ILE A 35 -16.47 -15.74 -18.61
C ILE A 35 -17.72 -16.00 -19.44
N ARG A 36 -18.20 -17.25 -19.46
CA ARG A 36 -19.36 -17.65 -20.24
C ARG A 36 -20.60 -17.82 -19.35
N PRO A 37 -21.76 -17.26 -19.72
CA PRO A 37 -23.03 -17.52 -19.01
C PRO A 37 -23.37 -19.00 -19.04
N GLY A 38 -24.09 -19.49 -18.03
CA GLY A 38 -24.49 -20.90 -17.94
C GLY A 38 -23.36 -21.90 -17.65
N ALA A 39 -22.09 -21.47 -17.64
CA ALA A 39 -20.97 -22.36 -17.33
C ALA A 39 -21.07 -22.90 -15.89
N LYS A 40 -20.75 -24.17 -15.70
CA LYS A 40 -20.84 -24.84 -14.40
C LYS A 40 -19.58 -24.64 -13.60
N VAL A 41 -19.71 -24.44 -12.29
CA VAL A 41 -18.58 -24.42 -11.37
C VAL A 41 -17.99 -25.82 -11.25
N THR A 42 -16.71 -25.98 -11.57
CA THR A 42 -15.99 -27.26 -11.53
C THR A 42 -15.07 -27.38 -10.32
N SER A 43 -14.53 -26.27 -9.83
CA SER A 43 -13.78 -26.23 -8.56
C SER A 43 -13.79 -24.83 -7.94
N ILE A 44 -13.66 -24.79 -6.61
CA ILE A 44 -13.47 -23.55 -5.84
C ILE A 44 -12.27 -23.72 -4.92
N ASP A 45 -11.30 -22.80 -4.99
CA ASP A 45 -10.10 -22.81 -4.16
C ASP A 45 -9.94 -21.46 -3.43
N ALA A 46 -9.83 -21.47 -2.10
CA ALA A 46 -9.39 -20.31 -1.33
C ALA A 46 -7.85 -20.31 -1.25
N GLN A 47 -7.21 -19.43 -2.03
CA GLN A 47 -5.77 -19.42 -2.28
C GLN A 47 -5.01 -18.30 -1.56
N GLY A 48 -5.66 -17.47 -0.73
CA GLY A 48 -5.04 -16.31 -0.08
C GLY A 48 -3.70 -16.61 0.63
N ALA A 49 -3.52 -17.81 1.18
CA ALA A 49 -2.29 -18.23 1.85
C ALA A 49 -1.11 -18.57 0.91
N GLN A 50 -1.33 -18.72 -0.40
CA GLN A 50 -0.34 -19.23 -1.37
C GLN A 50 0.50 -18.12 -2.05
N GLY A 51 0.35 -16.86 -1.63
CA GLY A 51 1.20 -15.74 -2.08
C GLY A 51 0.79 -15.08 -3.39
N GLY A 52 -0.25 -15.57 -4.07
CA GLY A 52 -0.89 -14.89 -5.21
C GLY A 52 -1.79 -13.72 -4.79
N LYS A 53 -2.33 -12.97 -5.76
CA LYS A 53 -3.33 -11.91 -5.53
C LYS A 53 -4.77 -12.38 -5.72
N THR A 54 -4.94 -13.58 -6.29
CA THR A 54 -6.20 -14.29 -6.27
C THR A 54 -6.38 -14.92 -4.90
N ASP A 55 -7.34 -14.39 -4.14
CA ASP A 55 -7.70 -14.91 -2.83
C ASP A 55 -8.68 -16.09 -2.99
N ILE A 56 -9.53 -16.05 -4.02
CA ILE A 56 -10.50 -17.12 -4.35
C ILE A 56 -10.50 -17.37 -5.86
N LEU A 57 -10.33 -18.63 -6.25
CA LEU A 57 -10.35 -19.09 -7.63
C LEU A 57 -11.57 -19.99 -7.85
N ILE A 58 -12.44 -19.61 -8.78
CA ILE A 58 -13.58 -20.43 -9.22
C ILE A 58 -13.30 -20.87 -10.65
N LYS A 59 -13.11 -22.17 -10.86
CA LYS A 59 -12.98 -22.75 -12.20
C LYS A 59 -14.35 -23.12 -12.75
N LEU A 60 -14.50 -22.93 -14.06
CA LEU A 60 -15.74 -23.15 -14.78
C LEU A 60 -15.55 -24.28 -15.79
N SER A 61 -16.66 -24.89 -16.22
CA SER A 61 -16.67 -25.94 -17.24
C SER A 61 -16.34 -25.40 -18.63
N ASP A 62 -16.59 -24.11 -18.85
CA ASP A 62 -16.33 -23.39 -20.10
C ASP A 62 -15.99 -21.92 -19.79
N GLY A 63 -15.20 -21.29 -20.65
CA GLY A 63 -14.72 -19.92 -20.49
C GLY A 63 -13.59 -19.73 -19.46
N SER A 64 -13.25 -18.47 -19.22
CA SER A 64 -12.23 -18.05 -18.25
C SER A 64 -12.67 -18.29 -16.80
N PRO A 65 -11.74 -18.63 -15.88
CA PRO A 65 -12.05 -18.73 -14.46
C PRO A 65 -12.37 -17.36 -13.83
N ILE A 66 -13.12 -17.37 -12.73
CA ILE A 66 -13.33 -16.18 -11.88
C ILE A 66 -12.21 -16.14 -10.84
N LYS A 67 -11.39 -15.09 -10.89
CA LYS A 67 -10.20 -14.93 -10.06
C LYS A 67 -10.38 -13.70 -9.18
N ILE A 68 -10.80 -13.91 -7.94
CA ILE A 68 -11.27 -12.86 -7.05
C ILE A 68 -10.13 -12.43 -6.13
N SER A 69 -9.82 -11.13 -6.14
CA SER A 69 -9.11 -10.50 -5.01
C SER A 69 -10.17 -10.04 -4.01
N ALA A 70 -10.27 -10.73 -2.88
CA ALA A 70 -11.21 -10.44 -1.80
C ALA A 70 -10.57 -9.48 -0.79
N LYS A 71 -11.30 -8.43 -0.41
CA LYS A 71 -10.86 -7.45 0.58
C LYS A 71 -12.03 -7.11 1.49
N MET A 72 -11.85 -7.29 2.79
CA MET A 72 -12.82 -6.78 3.75
C MET A 72 -12.83 -5.25 3.68
N SER A 73 -13.99 -4.61 3.57
CA SER A 73 -14.07 -3.14 3.54
C SER A 73 -13.70 -2.49 4.88
N SER A 74 -13.69 -3.26 5.97
CA SER A 74 -13.17 -2.85 7.28
C SER A 74 -11.68 -3.16 7.50
N ALA A 75 -11.02 -3.88 6.58
CA ALA A 75 -9.61 -4.17 6.79
C ALA A 75 -8.81 -2.88 6.61
N ASP A 76 -8.19 -2.41 7.70
CA ASP A 76 -7.15 -1.38 7.72
C ASP A 76 -5.87 -1.90 7.06
N TYR A 77 -5.98 -2.35 5.81
CA TYR A 77 -4.92 -2.98 5.02
C TYR A 77 -3.70 -2.06 4.87
N PHE A 78 -3.90 -0.78 5.15
CA PHE A 78 -2.97 0.28 4.85
C PHE A 78 -2.41 1.04 6.08
N GLY A 79 -2.66 0.59 7.31
CA GLY A 79 -2.05 1.15 8.52
C GLY A 79 -0.57 0.77 8.74
N ASN A 80 -0.04 -0.18 7.95
CA ASN A 80 1.32 -0.68 8.12
C ASN A 80 2.39 0.28 7.60
N TRP A 81 3.51 0.33 8.29
CA TRP A 81 4.74 0.93 7.79
C TRP A 81 5.27 0.13 6.60
N TYR A 82 5.72 0.82 5.55
CA TYR A 82 6.26 0.17 4.37
C TYR A 82 7.79 0.23 4.37
N SER A 83 8.44 -0.94 4.29
CA SER A 83 9.88 -1.03 4.01
C SER A 83 10.14 -0.75 2.52
N HIS A 84 11.37 -0.37 2.19
CA HIS A 84 11.77 -0.17 0.78
C HIS A 84 11.58 -1.46 -0.02
N SER A 85 11.96 -2.61 0.53
CA SER A 85 11.80 -3.92 -0.10
C SER A 85 10.34 -4.24 -0.41
N ARG A 86 9.41 -3.86 0.48
CA ARG A 86 7.98 -4.05 0.25
C ARG A 86 7.45 -3.13 -0.84
N ILE A 87 7.85 -1.85 -0.86
CA ILE A 87 7.47 -0.95 -1.95
C ILE A 87 8.00 -1.45 -3.29
N LEU A 88 9.27 -1.84 -3.35
CA LEU A 88 9.86 -2.37 -4.58
C LEU A 88 9.15 -3.63 -5.08
N ARG A 89 8.84 -4.57 -4.18
CA ARG A 89 8.14 -5.81 -4.54
C ARG A 89 6.70 -5.56 -4.97
N ASP A 90 5.96 -4.74 -4.22
CA ASP A 90 4.52 -4.58 -4.40
C ASP A 90 4.18 -3.52 -5.48
N PHE A 91 5.07 -2.54 -5.71
CA PHE A 91 4.84 -1.38 -6.59
C PHE A 91 5.92 -1.15 -7.66
N GLY A 92 7.11 -1.72 -7.48
CA GLY A 92 8.23 -1.54 -8.41
C GLY A 92 9.09 -0.29 -8.16
N VAL A 93 10.17 -0.18 -8.93
CA VAL A 93 11.19 0.88 -8.78
C VAL A 93 10.62 2.26 -9.06
N ARG A 94 9.85 2.43 -10.15
CA ARG A 94 9.24 3.72 -10.53
C ARG A 94 8.36 4.29 -9.41
N ALA A 95 7.58 3.44 -8.77
CA ALA A 95 6.71 3.82 -7.67
C ALA A 95 7.52 4.24 -6.42
N PHE A 96 8.62 3.54 -6.13
CA PHE A 96 9.56 3.96 -5.09
C PHE A 96 10.17 5.34 -5.38
N GLU A 97 10.59 5.58 -6.62
CA GLU A 97 11.16 6.86 -7.05
C GLU A 97 10.15 8.01 -6.95
N ASN A 98 8.91 7.80 -7.37
CA ASN A 98 7.84 8.80 -7.24
C ASN A 98 7.56 9.11 -5.77
N LEU A 99 7.49 8.06 -4.94
CA LEU A 99 7.23 8.20 -3.51
C LEU A 99 8.36 8.95 -2.79
N THR A 100 9.64 8.67 -3.09
CA THR A 100 10.74 9.44 -2.49
C THR A 100 10.75 10.89 -2.96
N LYS A 101 10.50 11.15 -4.25
CA LYS A 101 10.40 12.52 -4.79
C LYS A 101 9.28 13.32 -4.12
N ASP A 102 8.07 12.77 -4.04
CA ASP A 102 6.95 13.47 -3.41
C ASP A 102 7.16 13.64 -1.90
N CYS A 103 7.66 12.61 -1.22
CA CYS A 103 7.98 12.70 0.22
C CYS A 103 9.05 13.75 0.52
N THR A 104 10.10 13.84 -0.31
CA THR A 104 11.14 14.87 -0.20
C THR A 104 10.59 16.27 -0.46
N LYS A 105 9.76 16.43 -1.49
CA LYS A 105 9.10 17.72 -1.77
C LYS A 105 8.23 18.13 -0.59
N TRP A 106 7.37 17.23 -0.12
CA TRP A 106 6.53 17.44 1.04
C TRP A 106 7.35 17.79 2.29
N ALA A 107 8.47 17.11 2.56
CA ALA A 107 9.30 17.40 3.73
C ALA A 107 9.89 18.82 3.69
N ASN A 108 10.41 19.24 2.53
CA ASN A 108 10.96 20.59 2.34
C ASN A 108 9.89 21.70 2.39
N GLU A 109 8.63 21.37 2.09
CA GLU A 109 7.48 22.28 2.31
C GLU A 109 7.05 22.27 3.79
N TRP A 110 6.96 21.07 4.39
CA TRP A 110 6.44 20.85 5.73
C TRP A 110 7.29 21.51 6.81
N VAL A 111 8.63 21.56 6.64
CA VAL A 111 9.50 22.27 7.60
C VAL A 111 9.18 23.75 7.76
N LYS A 112 8.46 24.36 6.82
CA LYS A 112 8.02 25.77 6.89
C LYS A 112 6.70 25.94 7.64
N SER A 113 6.04 24.83 8.01
CA SER A 113 4.78 24.87 8.75
C SER A 113 5.03 25.25 10.20
N PRO A 114 4.25 26.18 10.80
CA PRO A 114 4.39 26.55 12.21
C PRO A 114 4.08 25.38 13.17
N THR A 115 3.44 24.32 12.67
CA THR A 115 3.10 23.11 13.44
C THR A 115 4.06 21.93 13.19
N ALA A 116 5.14 22.14 12.43
CA ALA A 116 6.12 21.09 12.19
C ALA A 116 6.91 20.78 13.46
N SER A 117 6.87 19.53 13.90
CA SER A 117 7.76 19.02 14.94
C SER A 117 9.16 18.78 14.39
N PHE A 118 10.16 18.62 15.25
CA PHE A 118 11.51 18.23 14.84
C PHE A 118 11.52 16.82 14.20
N PHE A 119 12.15 16.67 13.03
CA PHE A 119 12.38 15.38 12.37
C PHE A 119 13.62 15.45 11.48
N VAL A 120 14.21 14.28 11.22
CA VAL A 120 15.42 14.14 10.36
C VAL A 120 15.17 13.27 9.13
N GLY A 121 14.01 12.62 9.07
CA GLY A 121 13.51 11.82 7.96
C GLY A 121 11.99 11.66 8.08
N VAL A 122 11.37 11.09 7.05
CA VAL A 122 9.92 10.89 6.97
C VAL A 122 9.64 9.45 6.56
N SER A 123 8.98 8.69 7.43
CA SER A 123 8.45 7.37 7.10
C SER A 123 7.11 7.51 6.37
N ILE A 124 6.65 6.44 5.72
CA ILE A 124 5.32 6.40 5.11
C ILE A 124 4.48 5.21 5.58
N CYS A 125 3.16 5.42 5.62
CA CYS A 125 2.13 4.39 5.66
C CYS A 125 0.97 4.80 4.73
N PHE A 126 -0.04 3.97 4.56
CA PHE A 126 -1.09 4.17 3.56
C PHE A 126 -2.52 4.35 4.14
N GLY A 127 -2.71 4.88 5.33
CA GLY A 127 -4.04 4.84 5.96
C GLY A 127 -5.12 5.78 5.39
N LYS A 128 -6.31 5.70 5.99
CA LYS A 128 -7.25 6.82 6.03
C LYS A 128 -6.65 7.94 6.88
N ARG A 129 -6.63 9.17 6.37
CA ARG A 129 -6.11 10.33 7.11
C ARG A 129 -6.72 11.65 6.65
N SER A 130 -6.90 12.56 7.59
CA SER A 130 -7.20 13.97 7.35
C SER A 130 -5.96 14.85 7.64
N GLY A 131 -5.97 16.07 7.09
CA GLY A 131 -4.93 17.08 7.33
C GLY A 131 -3.75 17.04 6.35
N LYS A 132 -2.76 17.90 6.61
CA LYS A 132 -1.64 18.21 5.69
C LYS A 132 -0.48 17.19 5.69
N THR A 133 -0.63 16.09 6.43
CA THR A 133 0.39 15.01 6.54
C THR A 133 0.04 13.81 5.65
N ALA A 134 -0.73 14.05 4.58
CA ALA A 134 -1.17 13.02 3.66
C ALA A 134 -1.38 13.57 2.24
N ARG A 135 -1.28 12.69 1.25
CA ARG A 135 -1.55 12.93 -0.18
C ARG A 135 -2.53 11.91 -0.71
N GLU A 136 -3.31 12.29 -1.72
CA GLU A 136 -4.17 11.31 -2.39
C GLU A 136 -3.33 10.22 -3.03
N PHE A 137 -3.76 8.96 -2.92
CA PHE A 137 -2.98 7.84 -3.44
C PHE A 137 -2.70 7.97 -4.93
N THR A 138 -3.68 8.48 -5.67
CA THR A 138 -3.62 8.72 -7.12
C THR A 138 -2.74 9.90 -7.52
N GLU A 139 -2.31 10.75 -6.58
CA GLU A 139 -1.30 11.78 -6.86
C GLU A 139 0.12 11.21 -6.87
N VAL A 140 0.33 10.05 -6.24
CA VAL A 140 1.65 9.40 -6.10
C VAL A 140 1.78 8.17 -6.99
N PHE A 141 0.71 7.39 -7.14
CA PHE A 141 0.67 6.15 -7.92
C PHE A 141 -0.29 6.25 -9.09
N ASP A 142 0.11 5.73 -10.25
CA ASP A 142 -0.77 5.68 -11.41
C ASP A 142 -1.71 4.46 -11.39
N TYR A 143 -2.70 4.44 -12.29
CA TYR A 143 -3.64 3.33 -12.41
C TYR A 143 -2.94 1.97 -12.57
N LYS A 144 -1.86 1.91 -13.36
CA LYS A 144 -1.14 0.66 -13.60
C LYS A 144 -0.45 0.18 -12.33
N ASP A 145 0.13 1.09 -11.56
CA ASP A 145 0.73 0.77 -10.27
C ASP A 145 -0.32 0.20 -9.31
N ILE A 146 -1.51 0.81 -9.25
CA ILE A 146 -2.58 0.36 -8.36
C ILE A 146 -3.14 -1.00 -8.79
N VAL A 147 -3.32 -1.22 -10.09
CA VAL A 147 -3.77 -2.52 -10.62
C VAL A 147 -2.80 -3.64 -10.22
N LYS A 148 -1.48 -3.42 -10.27
CA LYS A 148 -0.50 -4.46 -9.85
C LYS A 148 -0.67 -4.89 -8.39
N ILE A 149 -1.05 -3.96 -7.51
CA ILE A 149 -1.29 -4.26 -6.08
C ILE A 149 -2.52 -5.15 -5.92
N VAL A 150 -3.56 -4.81 -6.69
CA VAL A 150 -4.91 -5.33 -6.56
C VAL A 150 -5.08 -6.65 -7.30
N ALA A 151 -4.60 -6.71 -8.55
CA ALA A 151 -4.70 -7.86 -9.43
C ALA A 151 -3.46 -8.76 -9.40
N GLY A 152 -2.28 -8.20 -9.11
CA GLY A 152 -1.00 -8.90 -9.29
C GLY A 152 -0.35 -8.58 -10.62
N THR A 153 0.76 -9.26 -10.91
CA THR A 153 1.53 -9.11 -12.16
C THR A 153 1.65 -10.46 -12.86
N GLY A 154 1.73 -10.45 -14.19
CA GLY A 154 1.90 -11.65 -15.00
C GLY A 154 0.57 -12.23 -15.51
N GLN A 155 0.56 -13.55 -15.70
CA GLN A 155 -0.57 -14.31 -16.22
C GLN A 155 -0.86 -15.53 -15.33
N GLY A 156 -2.05 -16.11 -15.50
CA GLY A 156 -2.45 -17.34 -14.81
C GLY A 156 -3.36 -17.10 -13.60
N ASN A 157 -3.46 -18.11 -12.73
CA ASN A 157 -4.42 -18.16 -11.64
C ASN A 157 -4.05 -17.29 -10.44
N SER A 158 -2.78 -16.91 -10.29
CA SER A 158 -2.30 -16.02 -9.22
C SER A 158 -2.63 -14.54 -9.45
N VAL A 159 -3.15 -14.19 -10.64
CA VAL A 159 -3.52 -12.83 -11.03
C VAL A 159 -5.04 -12.69 -11.07
N ALA A 160 -5.60 -11.85 -10.20
CA ALA A 160 -7.04 -11.64 -10.09
C ALA A 160 -7.60 -10.89 -11.32
N ASN A 161 -8.84 -11.18 -11.70
CA ASN A 161 -9.58 -10.49 -12.76
C ASN A 161 -10.82 -9.74 -12.25
N CYS A 162 -11.19 -9.90 -10.98
CA CYS A 162 -12.27 -9.15 -10.35
C CYS A 162 -12.01 -8.92 -8.85
N LEU A 163 -12.83 -8.04 -8.26
CA LEU A 163 -12.73 -7.63 -6.87
C LEU A 163 -13.99 -7.93 -6.10
N LEU A 164 -13.82 -8.39 -4.86
CA LEU A 164 -14.87 -8.41 -3.85
C LEU A 164 -14.47 -7.49 -2.71
N VAL A 165 -15.16 -6.35 -2.56
CA VAL A 165 -14.94 -5.41 -1.46
C VAL A 165 -16.18 -5.35 -0.58
N SER A 166 -16.23 -6.21 0.44
CA SER A 166 -17.41 -6.42 1.29
C SER A 166 -17.02 -6.89 2.69
N ASN A 167 -17.83 -6.54 3.70
CA ASN A 167 -17.76 -7.14 5.04
C ASN A 167 -18.80 -8.25 5.25
N LYS A 168 -19.67 -8.47 4.26
CA LYS A 168 -20.73 -9.48 4.30
C LYS A 168 -20.38 -10.60 3.33
N VAL A 169 -20.39 -11.83 3.83
CA VAL A 169 -20.24 -13.04 3.03
C VAL A 169 -21.46 -13.13 2.08
N PRO A 170 -21.27 -13.48 0.80
CA PRO A 170 -22.38 -13.75 -0.09
C PRO A 170 -23.21 -14.95 0.40
N ASN A 171 -24.51 -14.94 0.12
CA ASN A 171 -25.39 -16.03 0.50
C ASN A 171 -25.32 -17.21 -0.49
N ASN A 172 -25.00 -16.94 -1.75
CA ASN A 172 -24.92 -17.93 -2.84
C ASN A 172 -24.12 -17.35 -4.03
N LEU A 173 -23.95 -18.14 -5.10
CA LEU A 173 -23.27 -17.75 -6.33
C LEU A 173 -23.86 -16.48 -6.98
N ILE A 174 -25.19 -16.35 -7.06
CA ILE A 174 -25.84 -15.18 -7.67
C ILE A 174 -25.50 -13.91 -6.87
N ASP A 175 -25.65 -13.98 -5.55
CA ASP A 175 -25.31 -12.87 -4.66
C ASP A 175 -23.81 -12.53 -4.73
N LEU A 176 -22.93 -13.51 -4.91
CA LEU A 176 -21.51 -13.26 -5.16
C LEU A 176 -21.31 -12.49 -6.47
N ILE A 177 -21.89 -12.95 -7.58
CA ILE A 177 -21.75 -12.32 -8.91
C ILE A 177 -22.17 -10.85 -8.89
N THR A 178 -23.30 -10.53 -8.23
CA THR A 178 -23.78 -9.14 -8.13
C THR A 178 -22.88 -8.22 -7.29
N LYS A 179 -22.08 -8.79 -6.38
CA LYS A 179 -21.14 -8.05 -5.52
C LYS A 179 -19.74 -7.90 -6.13
N LEU A 180 -19.42 -8.69 -7.15
CA LEU A 180 -18.13 -8.58 -7.84
C LEU A 180 -18.02 -7.29 -8.63
N LYS A 181 -16.82 -6.72 -8.63
CA LYS A 181 -16.49 -5.51 -9.40
C LYS A 181 -15.38 -5.79 -10.41
N PRO A 182 -15.43 -5.18 -11.60
CA PRO A 182 -14.33 -5.25 -12.55
C PRO A 182 -13.08 -4.53 -12.03
N ILE A 183 -11.90 -4.96 -12.47
CA ILE A 183 -10.64 -4.25 -12.25
C ILE A 183 -10.45 -3.24 -13.39
N ASN A 184 -11.22 -2.15 -13.37
CA ASN A 184 -11.13 -1.07 -14.36
C ASN A 184 -10.74 0.26 -13.69
N ASN A 185 -10.50 1.30 -14.50
CA ASN A 185 -10.03 2.59 -14.00
C ASN A 185 -11.03 3.23 -13.02
N GLU A 186 -12.32 3.20 -13.29
CA GLU A 186 -13.34 3.79 -12.42
C GLU A 186 -13.39 3.14 -11.03
N VAL A 187 -13.41 1.80 -10.98
CA VAL A 187 -13.43 1.05 -9.71
C VAL A 187 -12.14 1.28 -8.95
N ILE A 188 -10.98 1.23 -9.62
CA ILE A 188 -9.69 1.44 -8.99
C ILE A 188 -9.54 2.87 -8.44
N GLN A 189 -9.95 3.89 -9.20
CA GLN A 189 -9.94 5.27 -8.71
C GLN A 189 -10.85 5.43 -7.49
N THR A 190 -12.05 4.85 -7.53
CA THR A 190 -13.00 4.91 -6.41
C THR A 190 -12.44 4.23 -5.16
N LEU A 191 -11.78 3.07 -5.31
CA LEU A 191 -11.13 2.39 -4.19
C LEU A 191 -9.95 3.19 -3.64
N SER A 192 -9.18 3.82 -4.52
CA SER A 192 -7.98 4.59 -4.16
C SER A 192 -8.32 5.86 -3.37
N ARG A 193 -9.49 6.48 -3.60
CA ARG A 193 -9.98 7.63 -2.80
C ARG A 193 -10.18 7.32 -1.33
N ASN A 194 -10.30 6.03 -0.96
CA ASN A 194 -10.48 5.65 0.44
C ASN A 194 -9.17 5.63 1.24
N PHE A 195 -8.01 5.79 0.60
CA PHE A 195 -6.71 5.67 1.25
C PHE A 195 -5.75 6.76 0.76
N LYS A 196 -4.84 7.17 1.63
CA LYS A 196 -3.88 8.24 1.35
C LYS A 196 -2.46 7.76 1.58
N VAL A 197 -1.51 8.35 0.88
CA VAL A 197 -0.10 8.26 1.29
C VAL A 197 0.08 9.15 2.50
N VAL A 198 0.39 8.56 3.65
CA VAL A 198 0.56 9.27 4.91
C VAL A 198 2.03 9.51 5.18
N TYR A 199 2.41 10.78 5.28
CA TYR A 199 3.74 11.21 5.69
C TYR A 199 3.85 11.26 7.21
N ARG A 200 4.84 10.53 7.73
CA ARG A 200 5.10 10.37 9.15
C ARG A 200 6.50 10.90 9.46
N PRO A 201 6.65 12.22 9.68
CA PRO A 201 7.89 12.75 10.23
C PRO A 201 8.10 12.13 11.60
N ILE A 202 9.25 11.48 11.81
CA ILE A 202 9.56 10.83 13.08
C ILE A 202 10.44 11.76 13.89
N ASN A 203 9.97 12.13 15.09
CA ASN A 203 10.76 12.95 15.99
C ASN A 203 11.67 12.05 16.85
N PRO A 204 12.99 12.08 16.66
CA PRO A 204 13.87 11.17 17.39
C PRO A 204 13.88 11.40 18.89
N LYS A 205 13.54 12.61 19.34
CA LYS A 205 13.52 13.02 20.76
C LYS A 205 12.32 12.45 21.51
N THR A 206 11.23 12.10 20.83
CA THR A 206 9.99 11.63 21.46
C THR A 206 9.58 10.22 21.03
N GLU A 207 10.03 9.75 19.86
CA GLU A 207 9.69 8.44 19.32
C GLU A 207 10.89 7.48 19.36
N GLY A 208 10.70 6.31 19.96
CA GLY A 208 11.70 5.24 20.05
C GLY A 208 11.51 4.17 18.97
N SER A 209 10.41 3.42 19.06
CA SER A 209 10.11 2.27 18.19
C SER A 209 10.00 2.64 16.71
N ASN A 210 9.40 3.80 16.39
CA ASN A 210 9.20 4.26 15.02
C ASN A 210 10.51 4.63 14.30
N ARG A 211 11.62 4.86 15.02
CA ARG A 211 12.92 5.18 14.40
C ARG A 211 13.52 4.02 13.60
N SER A 212 13.10 2.79 13.90
CA SER A 212 13.50 1.60 13.14
C SER A 212 12.83 1.50 11.77
N LYS A 213 11.75 2.26 11.52
CA LYS A 213 11.00 2.24 10.27
C LYS A 213 11.78 2.95 9.17
N CYS A 214 11.65 2.46 7.94
CA CYS A 214 12.32 3.04 6.79
C CYS A 214 11.82 4.47 6.51
N THR A 215 12.75 5.34 6.15
CA THR A 215 12.46 6.72 5.74
C THR A 215 12.45 6.83 4.22
N TYR A 216 11.66 7.73 3.64
CA TYR A 216 11.55 7.95 2.18
C TYR A 216 12.16 9.29 1.74
N THR A 217 12.81 9.98 2.68
CA THR A 217 13.67 11.14 2.44
C THR A 217 14.71 11.22 3.54
N GLN A 218 15.82 11.91 3.30
CA GLN A 218 16.83 12.14 4.32
C GLN A 218 17.22 13.60 4.41
N PHE A 219 17.48 14.09 5.62
CA PHE A 219 18.17 15.36 5.79
C PHE A 219 19.64 15.22 5.38
N ARG A 220 20.11 16.10 4.48
CA ARG A 220 21.49 16.17 4.01
C ARG A 220 22.11 17.53 4.39
N PRO A 221 23.16 17.56 5.23
CA PRO A 221 23.90 18.78 5.52
C PRO A 221 24.63 19.30 4.28
N LYS A 222 24.73 20.64 4.13
CA LYS A 222 25.50 21.29 3.06
C LYS A 222 27.00 21.02 3.18
N LYS A 223 27.51 20.97 4.42
CA LYS A 223 28.91 20.72 4.74
C LYS A 223 29.03 20.13 6.14
N ARG A 224 30.20 19.54 6.42
CA ARG A 224 30.58 19.14 7.78
C ARG A 224 30.83 20.38 8.65
N LEU A 225 30.42 20.34 9.91
CA LEU A 225 30.69 21.39 10.89
C LEU A 225 32.10 21.25 11.48
N ASN A 226 32.70 22.35 11.93
CA ASN A 226 34.07 22.34 12.47
C ASN A 226 34.17 21.62 13.83
N LYS A 227 33.07 21.58 14.60
CA LYS A 227 32.97 20.89 15.89
C LYS A 227 31.63 20.19 16.01
N MET A 228 31.60 19.13 16.83
CA MET A 228 30.35 18.45 17.14
C MET A 228 29.34 19.45 17.70
N THR A 229 28.19 19.57 17.05
CA THR A 229 27.14 20.52 17.41
C THR A 229 25.85 19.75 17.65
N GLN A 230 25.26 19.93 18.82
CA GLN A 230 23.94 19.40 19.11
C GLN A 230 22.89 20.25 18.40
N VAL A 231 21.95 19.59 17.73
CA VAL A 231 20.82 20.23 17.03
C VAL A 231 19.53 19.77 17.70
N ASP A 232 18.85 20.70 18.34
CA ASP A 232 17.69 20.45 19.20
C ASP A 232 16.37 20.83 18.56
N THR A 233 16.40 21.72 17.57
CA THR A 233 15.22 22.30 16.93
C THR A 233 15.23 22.07 15.42
N LEU A 234 14.04 22.16 14.81
CA LEU A 234 13.90 22.03 13.36
C LEU A 234 14.56 23.23 12.65
N ASP A 235 14.44 24.42 13.23
CA ASP A 235 15.02 25.66 12.70
C ASP A 235 16.54 25.62 12.66
N GLU A 236 17.19 25.05 13.69
CA GLU A 236 18.63 24.79 13.67
C GLU A 236 19.00 23.81 12.55
N LEU A 237 18.25 22.70 12.42
CA LEU A 237 18.52 21.68 11.43
C LEU A 237 18.46 22.25 10.01
N ILE A 238 17.38 22.94 9.64
CA ILE A 238 17.20 23.42 8.27
C ILE A 238 18.21 24.50 7.84
N LYS A 239 18.85 25.21 8.78
CA LYS A 239 19.96 26.12 8.47
C LYS A 239 21.18 25.37 7.93
N LEU A 240 21.35 24.10 8.32
CA LEU A 240 22.53 23.29 7.99
C LEU A 240 22.40 22.56 6.66
N GLY A 241 21.21 22.47 6.04
CA GLY A 241 20.95 21.49 4.98
C GLY A 241 19.54 21.54 4.44
N ARG A 242 19.14 20.45 3.76
CA ARG A 242 17.79 20.27 3.21
C ARG A 242 17.45 18.78 3.14
N PHE A 243 16.19 18.46 2.88
CA PHE A 243 15.78 17.09 2.61
C PHE A 243 16.07 16.70 1.16
N GLU A 244 16.58 15.49 0.96
CA GLU A 244 16.92 14.92 -0.35
C GLU A 244 16.29 13.54 -0.53
N VAL A 245 16.15 13.14 -1.79
CA VAL A 245 15.69 11.82 -2.20
C VAL A 245 16.68 10.74 -1.80
N ILE A 246 16.21 9.50 -1.71
CA ILE A 246 17.03 8.38 -1.25
C ILE A 246 16.98 7.19 -2.21
N GLN A 247 17.93 6.27 -2.01
CA GLN A 247 17.96 4.97 -2.67
C GLN A 247 17.30 3.89 -1.78
N PRO A 248 16.80 2.77 -2.35
CA PRO A 248 16.07 1.75 -1.61
C PRO A 248 16.98 0.79 -0.80
N ASN A 249 17.83 1.33 0.06
CA ASN A 249 18.86 0.58 0.82
C ASN A 249 18.49 0.27 2.28
N GLY A 250 17.19 0.29 2.60
CA GLY A 250 16.67 0.14 3.97
C GLY A 250 17.09 1.24 4.94
N LEU A 251 17.37 2.46 4.48
CA LEU A 251 17.64 3.61 5.36
C LEU A 251 16.48 3.81 6.35
N ASN A 252 16.81 3.96 7.62
CA ASN A 252 15.86 4.29 8.69
C ASN A 252 16.38 5.48 9.50
N HIS A 253 15.56 5.99 10.43
CA HIS A 253 15.89 7.19 11.20
C HIS A 253 17.12 7.00 12.08
N ASN A 254 17.31 5.81 12.68
CA ASN A 254 18.50 5.52 13.47
C ASN A 254 19.78 5.63 12.62
N ARG A 255 19.82 4.99 11.45
CA ARG A 255 20.96 5.07 10.52
C ARG A 255 21.19 6.50 10.03
N LEU A 256 20.13 7.24 9.76
CA LEU A 256 20.22 8.64 9.35
C LEU A 256 20.86 9.49 10.45
N ILE A 257 20.45 9.34 11.71
CA ILE A 257 21.02 10.04 12.85
C ILE A 257 22.51 9.71 13.01
N GLU A 258 22.90 8.44 12.88
CA GLU A 258 24.30 8.06 12.94
C GLU A 258 25.11 8.64 11.78
N ASN A 259 24.55 8.69 10.56
CA ASN A 259 25.19 9.32 9.41
C ASN A 259 25.43 10.83 9.63
N LEU A 260 24.56 11.53 10.37
CA LEU A 260 24.74 12.96 10.67
C LEU A 260 25.94 13.23 11.60
N LYS A 261 26.36 12.26 12.41
CA LYS A 261 27.58 12.39 13.23
C LYS A 261 28.83 12.54 12.37
N ALA A 262 28.87 11.94 11.19
CA ALA A 262 29.96 12.14 10.22
C ALA A 262 30.02 13.57 9.66
N PHE A 263 28.98 14.38 9.91
CA PHE A 263 28.96 15.82 9.60
C PHE A 263 29.16 16.70 10.85
N ASN A 264 29.56 16.10 11.99
CA ASN A 264 29.65 16.76 13.28
C ASN A 264 28.30 17.33 13.77
N ILE A 265 27.20 16.66 13.43
CA ILE A 265 25.85 17.00 13.88
C ILE A 265 25.36 15.89 14.82
N ASN A 266 25.03 16.25 16.05
CA ASN A 266 24.48 15.34 17.04
C ASN A 266 22.97 15.59 17.20
N ILE A 267 22.17 14.55 16.96
CA ILE A 267 20.72 14.59 17.10
C ILE A 267 20.31 13.85 18.39
N PRO A 268 19.62 14.51 19.34
CA PRO A 268 19.17 13.86 20.56
C PRO A 268 18.14 12.77 20.26
N LYS A 269 18.22 11.66 21.01
CA LYS A 269 17.33 10.51 20.87
C LYS A 269 16.67 10.19 22.20
N LYS A 270 15.37 9.87 22.18
CA LYS A 270 14.71 9.18 23.29
C LYS A 270 15.43 7.85 23.54
N ARG A 271 15.86 7.60 24.79
CA ARG A 271 16.43 6.31 25.18
C ARG A 271 15.40 5.19 25.01
#